data_AF-A0A218XAF4-F1
#
_entry.id   AF-A0A218XAF4-F1
#
_cell.length_a   1.000
_cell.length_b   1.000
_cell.length_c   1.000
_cell.angle_alpha   90.00
_cell.angle_beta   90.00
_cell.angle_gamma   90.00
#
_symmetry.space_group_name_H-M   'P 1'
#
loop_
_entity.id
_entity.type
_entity.pdbx_description
1 polymer ?
#
loop_
_entity_poly.entity_id
_entity_poly.type
_entity_poly.pdbx_seq_one_letter_code
_entity_poly.pdbx_strand_id
1 'polypeptide(L)'
;MAEARAEACTGGSGTSTTTSTSCSSTSSISISISDGSPISRIAQDHLFTILLLLPVESVLSFSSTCKKFRSLACSDSLWESICRREWGLTSVDALRSSFSHHHHPGQSQGHHRTSPSNWINIYRQVSRLDSVTCYNLSDLGEEEEEEEEEAAALPVPAPRASHSLNFVSDCLVLFGGGCEGGRHLDDTWVAYIGREFRRKLLWQRVNSGFPSGRFGHTCVAVGDFLILFGGINDHGNRQNDTWVGQVGFHETLGISLVWRLLEVGSIVPPARGAHAACCIDNRKMVVHGGIGLYGLRLGDTWVLELSENLCFGMWHEIMTNPSPPARSGHSLTCIGGTQTILFGGRGLGYEVLNDVWLLDISGGNTKWVQLLYEIRDIPEGVSLPRVGHSATLILGGRLLIYGGEDSLRHRKDDFWVLDTKGIRSQGMQGNKVNSNTKGLLASSWRRLNSKGYKPSCRSFHRACADHLGRYVYVFGGMVDGLLHPAASSGLRFDGELFLVELLHSQL
;
A
#
# COMPACT_ATOMS: atom_id res chain seq x y z
N MET A 1 41.73 10.27 48.03
CA MET A 1 41.79 10.53 49.49
C MET A 1 41.84 9.18 50.19
N ALA A 2 42.67 9.13 51.23
CA ALA A 2 43.33 7.96 51.77
C ALA A 2 42.44 6.95 52.52
N GLU A 3 42.97 5.73 52.52
CA GLU A 3 42.93 4.66 53.52
C GLU A 3 42.48 5.03 54.96
N ALA A 4 41.79 4.13 55.66
CA ALA A 4 42.43 3.15 56.57
C ALA A 4 41.46 2.49 57.58
N ARG A 5 41.69 1.18 57.79
CA ARG A 5 41.60 0.35 59.03
C ARG A 5 40.24 0.20 59.75
N ALA A 6 39.67 -1.01 59.88
CA ALA A 6 40.08 -2.23 60.62
C ALA A 6 39.77 -2.18 62.13
N GLU A 7 38.85 -3.04 62.60
CA GLU A 7 39.08 -4.14 63.56
C GLU A 7 37.80 -4.59 64.28
N ALA A 8 37.80 -5.88 64.62
CA ALA A 8 36.72 -6.66 65.20
C ALA A 8 36.64 -6.55 66.72
N CYS A 9 35.47 -6.88 67.30
CA CYS A 9 35.35 -7.23 68.72
C CYS A 9 34.40 -8.42 68.92
N THR A 10 34.77 -9.18 69.95
CA THR A 10 34.47 -10.56 70.35
C THR A 10 33.40 -10.70 71.44
N GLY A 11 32.90 -11.94 71.64
CA GLY A 11 32.25 -12.46 72.87
C GLY A 11 30.76 -12.78 72.67
N GLY A 12 30.23 -14.01 72.79
CA GLY A 12 30.39 -15.04 73.84
C GLY A 12 29.56 -14.62 75.07
N SER A 13 28.60 -15.34 75.66
CA SER A 13 28.18 -16.74 75.72
C SER A 13 26.83 -16.80 76.48
N GLY A 14 26.13 -17.95 76.51
CA GLY A 14 25.16 -18.23 77.60
C GLY A 14 23.86 -18.92 77.20
N THR A 15 23.81 -20.23 77.42
CA THR A 15 22.65 -21.14 77.34
C THR A 15 21.78 -21.14 78.60
N SER A 16 20.44 -21.23 78.48
CA SER A 16 19.61 -22.11 79.34
C SER A 16 18.15 -22.25 78.84
N THR A 17 17.73 -23.53 78.81
CA THR A 17 16.40 -24.18 78.83
C THR A 17 15.36 -23.51 79.76
N THR A 18 14.02 -23.59 79.66
CA THR A 18 13.05 -24.61 79.19
C THR A 18 11.65 -24.00 79.39
N THR A 19 10.64 -24.30 78.55
CA THR A 19 9.27 -24.65 79.01
C THR A 19 8.43 -25.24 77.88
N SER A 20 7.68 -26.29 78.23
CA SER A 20 6.80 -27.11 77.41
C SER A 20 5.35 -26.61 77.43
N THR A 21 4.67 -26.69 76.29
CA THR A 21 3.21 -26.94 76.26
C THR A 21 2.80 -27.62 74.96
N SER A 22 1.93 -28.60 75.12
CA SER A 22 1.54 -29.62 74.15
C SER A 22 0.12 -29.41 73.61
N CYS A 23 -0.14 -30.06 72.47
CA CYS A 23 -1.44 -30.52 71.94
C CYS A 23 -2.37 -29.50 71.25
N SER A 24 -2.63 -29.70 69.95
CA SER A 24 -3.89 -30.34 69.48
C SER A 24 -4.06 -30.28 67.95
N SER A 25 -4.29 -31.47 67.37
CA SER A 25 -5.10 -31.79 66.18
C SER A 25 -5.23 -30.76 65.04
N THR A 26 -4.48 -30.99 63.97
CA THR A 26 -4.74 -30.46 62.62
C THR A 26 -6.03 -31.03 62.05
N SER A 27 -7.05 -30.19 61.88
CA SER A 27 -8.17 -30.44 60.98
C SER A 27 -7.69 -30.31 59.54
N SER A 28 -7.78 -31.40 58.78
CA SER A 28 -7.56 -31.43 57.34
C SER A 28 -8.65 -30.64 56.64
N ILE A 29 -8.36 -29.38 56.31
CA ILE A 29 -9.15 -28.63 55.32
C ILE A 29 -8.85 -29.26 53.96
N SER A 30 -9.80 -30.05 53.48
CA SER A 30 -9.84 -30.53 52.10
C SER A 30 -10.06 -29.35 51.16
N ILE A 31 -8.96 -28.73 50.72
CA ILE A 31 -8.98 -27.83 49.57
C ILE A 31 -9.34 -28.70 48.38
N SER A 32 -10.60 -28.62 47.93
CA SER A 32 -11.01 -29.15 46.64
C SER A 32 -10.24 -28.40 45.56
N ILE A 33 -9.14 -29.00 45.10
CA ILE A 33 -8.43 -28.54 43.93
C ILE A 33 -9.38 -28.78 42.75
N SER A 34 -10.08 -27.73 42.37
CA SER A 34 -10.84 -27.69 41.13
C SER A 34 -9.83 -27.90 40.00
N ASP A 35 -9.97 -29.03 39.31
CA ASP A 35 -8.98 -29.68 38.44
C ASP A 35 -8.77 -28.98 37.08
N GLY A 36 -8.96 -27.65 37.05
CA GLY A 36 -8.84 -26.83 35.84
C GLY A 36 -7.82 -25.71 36.05
N SER A 37 -6.88 -25.61 35.10
CA SER A 37 -5.91 -24.51 35.02
C SER A 37 -6.61 -23.15 35.19
N PRO A 38 -6.05 -22.19 35.94
CA PRO A 38 -6.68 -20.87 36.17
C PRO A 38 -7.13 -20.18 34.88
N ILE A 39 -6.39 -20.39 33.78
CA ILE A 39 -6.68 -19.81 32.47
C ILE A 39 -7.99 -20.34 31.84
N SER A 40 -8.43 -21.56 32.18
CA SER A 40 -9.70 -22.10 31.69
C SER A 40 -10.91 -21.50 32.40
N ARG A 41 -10.71 -20.75 33.50
CA ARG A 41 -11.74 -20.07 34.29
C ARG A 41 -11.96 -18.61 33.87
N ILE A 42 -11.07 -18.05 33.05
CA ILE A 42 -11.24 -16.71 32.48
C ILE A 42 -12.48 -16.72 31.58
N ALA A 43 -13.29 -15.65 31.69
CA ALA A 43 -14.47 -15.45 30.86
C ALA A 43 -14.10 -15.33 29.37
N GLN A 44 -15.00 -15.77 28.49
CA GLN A 44 -14.70 -15.92 27.06
C GLN A 44 -14.43 -14.57 26.37
N ASP A 45 -15.13 -13.52 26.79
CA ASP A 45 -14.97 -12.13 26.36
C ASP A 45 -13.61 -11.53 26.76
N HIS A 46 -13.13 -11.83 27.97
CA HIS A 46 -11.79 -11.46 28.40
C HIS A 46 -10.72 -12.18 27.57
N LEU A 47 -10.89 -13.49 27.34
CA LEU A 47 -9.98 -14.25 26.47
C LEU A 47 -9.99 -13.71 25.04
N PHE A 48 -11.16 -13.37 24.49
CA PHE A 48 -11.30 -12.77 23.17
C PHE A 48 -10.52 -11.45 23.07
N THR A 49 -10.68 -10.57 24.06
CA THR A 49 -9.97 -9.28 24.13
C THR A 49 -8.45 -9.47 24.23
N ILE A 50 -7.99 -10.43 25.04
CA ILE A 50 -6.57 -10.77 25.14
C ILE A 50 -6.04 -11.26 23.78
N LEU A 51 -6.74 -12.18 23.11
CA LEU A 51 -6.32 -12.71 21.81
C LEU A 51 -6.21 -11.62 20.75
N LEU A 52 -7.05 -10.59 20.79
CA LEU A 52 -6.96 -9.44 19.87
C LEU A 52 -5.72 -8.56 20.08
N LEU A 53 -5.04 -8.67 21.21
CA LEU A 53 -3.80 -7.96 21.48
C LEU A 53 -2.56 -8.77 21.08
N LEU A 54 -2.74 -10.06 20.76
CA LEU A 54 -1.64 -10.96 20.48
C LEU A 54 -1.29 -11.02 18.98
N PRO A 55 -0.01 -11.29 18.65
CA PRO A 55 0.40 -11.72 17.32
C PRO A 55 -0.37 -12.97 16.89
N VAL A 56 -0.57 -13.13 15.58
CA VAL A 56 -1.36 -14.24 15.03
C VAL A 56 -0.75 -15.59 15.37
N GLU A 57 0.58 -15.70 15.40
CA GLU A 57 1.31 -16.89 15.79
C GLU A 57 0.96 -17.33 17.22
N SER A 58 0.79 -16.36 18.13
CA SER A 58 0.39 -16.62 19.51
C SER A 58 -1.07 -17.05 19.60
N VAL A 59 -1.96 -16.48 18.77
CA VAL A 59 -3.37 -16.92 18.68
C VAL A 59 -3.45 -18.37 18.17
N LEU A 60 -2.68 -18.71 17.14
CA LEU A 60 -2.60 -20.07 16.61
C LEU A 60 -2.02 -21.05 17.64
N SER A 61 -0.98 -20.64 18.37
CA SER A 61 -0.40 -21.45 19.45
C SER A 61 -1.41 -21.69 20.57
N PHE A 62 -2.15 -20.65 20.99
CA PHE A 62 -3.22 -20.77 21.97
C PHE A 62 -4.33 -21.72 21.52
N SER A 63 -4.67 -21.72 20.22
CA SER A 63 -5.66 -22.63 19.64
C SER A 63 -5.27 -24.11 19.76
N SER A 64 -3.97 -24.41 19.83
CA SER A 64 -3.46 -25.79 19.89
C SER A 64 -3.53 -26.41 21.30
N THR A 65 -3.74 -25.60 22.33
CA THR A 65 -3.64 -26.03 23.74
C THR A 65 -4.80 -26.93 24.19
N CYS A 66 -6.05 -26.61 23.85
CA CYS A 66 -7.21 -27.43 24.21
C CYS A 66 -8.44 -27.13 23.33
N LYS A 67 -9.46 -28.01 23.37
CA LYS A 67 -10.69 -27.87 22.56
C LYS A 67 -11.42 -26.54 22.80
N LYS A 68 -11.51 -26.09 24.06
CA LYS A 68 -12.16 -24.81 24.43
C LYS A 68 -11.45 -23.63 23.76
N PHE A 69 -10.13 -23.59 23.84
CA PHE A 69 -9.31 -22.52 23.26
C PHE A 69 -9.29 -22.58 21.75
N ARG A 70 -9.28 -23.78 21.16
CA ARG A 70 -9.44 -23.97 19.72
C ARG A 70 -10.76 -23.39 19.22
N SER A 71 -11.87 -23.68 19.91
CA SER A 71 -13.19 -23.15 19.52
C SER A 71 -13.24 -21.62 19.52
N LEU A 72 -12.59 -20.97 20.50
CA LEU A 72 -12.52 -19.52 20.57
C LEU A 72 -11.57 -18.94 19.52
N ALA A 73 -10.35 -19.47 19.44
CA ALA A 73 -9.28 -18.99 18.57
C ALA A 73 -9.52 -19.28 17.08
N CYS A 74 -10.44 -20.17 16.74
CA CYS A 74 -10.90 -20.42 15.38
C CYS A 74 -12.28 -19.83 15.09
N SER A 75 -12.86 -19.05 16.02
CA SER A 75 -14.16 -18.42 15.80
C SER A 75 -14.08 -17.36 14.70
N ASP A 76 -15.10 -17.31 13.86
CA ASP A 76 -15.15 -16.40 12.71
C ASP A 76 -15.12 -14.93 13.16
N SER A 77 -15.81 -14.60 14.26
CA SER A 77 -15.81 -13.26 14.86
C SER A 77 -14.45 -12.79 15.34
N LEU A 78 -13.62 -13.69 15.89
CA LEU A 78 -12.25 -13.36 16.29
C LEU A 78 -11.42 -13.04 15.05
N TRP A 79 -11.51 -13.87 14.01
CA TRP A 79 -10.74 -13.65 12.79
C TRP A 79 -11.19 -12.44 11.99
N GLU A 80 -12.49 -12.13 11.96
CA GLU A 80 -12.98 -10.84 11.46
C GLU A 80 -12.33 -9.68 12.20
N SER A 81 -12.30 -9.75 13.53
CA SER A 81 -11.73 -8.71 14.38
C SER A 81 -10.21 -8.57 14.20
N ILE A 82 -9.49 -9.69 14.03
CA ILE A 82 -8.06 -9.70 13.65
C ILE A 82 -7.86 -9.05 12.28
N CYS A 83 -8.71 -9.35 11.29
CA CYS A 83 -8.66 -8.73 9.98
C CYS A 83 -8.92 -7.22 10.07
N ARG A 84 -9.89 -6.76 10.90
CA ARG A 84 -10.17 -5.32 11.10
C ARG A 84 -8.97 -4.61 11.71
N ARG A 85 -8.33 -5.25 12.70
CA ARG A 85 -7.10 -4.76 13.34
C ARG A 85 -5.96 -4.59 12.35
N GLU A 86 -5.74 -5.58 11.47
CA GLU A 86 -4.55 -5.59 10.58
C GLU A 86 -4.76 -4.90 9.24
N TRP A 87 -5.95 -5.02 8.65
CA TRP A 87 -6.26 -4.54 7.31
C TRP A 87 -7.08 -3.25 7.31
N GLY A 88 -7.59 -2.84 8.47
CA GLY A 88 -8.44 -1.68 8.64
C GLY A 88 -9.92 -2.00 8.42
N LEU A 89 -10.77 -1.14 8.99
CA LEU A 89 -12.23 -1.28 8.96
C LEU A 89 -12.78 -1.30 7.53
N THR A 90 -12.36 -0.31 6.71
CA THR A 90 -12.82 -0.13 5.34
C THR A 90 -12.57 -1.36 4.47
N SER A 91 -11.36 -1.93 4.54
CA SER A 91 -10.99 -3.13 3.77
C SER A 91 -11.86 -4.33 4.14
N VAL A 92 -12.14 -4.54 5.44
CA VAL A 92 -12.96 -5.65 5.92
C VAL A 92 -14.42 -5.48 5.52
N ASP A 93 -14.98 -4.27 5.67
CA ASP A 93 -16.37 -4.00 5.35
C ASP A 93 -16.64 -4.15 3.85
N ALA A 94 -15.75 -3.63 3.00
CA ALA A 94 -15.86 -3.81 1.56
C ALA A 94 -15.70 -5.30 1.16
N LEU A 95 -14.84 -6.06 1.85
CA LEU A 95 -14.67 -7.48 1.56
C LEU A 95 -15.94 -8.26 1.94
N ARG A 96 -16.57 -7.93 3.07
CA ARG A 96 -17.86 -8.50 3.49
C ARG A 96 -18.98 -8.19 2.48
N SER A 97 -19.03 -6.97 1.96
CA SER A 97 -20.00 -6.58 0.94
C SER A 97 -19.80 -7.38 -0.35
N SER A 98 -18.54 -7.65 -0.74
CA SER A 98 -18.25 -8.44 -1.94
C SER A 98 -18.82 -9.87 -1.90
N PHE A 99 -18.89 -10.48 -0.72
CA PHE A 99 -19.43 -11.84 -0.54
C PHE A 99 -20.96 -11.90 -0.46
N SER A 100 -21.60 -10.86 0.08
CA SER A 100 -23.06 -10.79 0.20
C SER A 100 -23.79 -10.76 -1.16
N HIS A 101 -23.08 -10.45 -2.25
CA HIS A 101 -23.67 -10.19 -3.57
C HIS A 101 -23.52 -11.34 -4.58
N HIS A 102 -22.93 -12.48 -4.20
CA HIS A 102 -22.90 -13.69 -5.05
C HIS A 102 -24.13 -14.61 -4.87
N HIS A 103 -25.23 -14.11 -4.27
CA HIS A 103 -26.49 -14.84 -4.19
C HIS A 103 -27.49 -14.32 -5.24
N HIS A 104 -27.99 -15.24 -6.07
CA HIS A 104 -29.00 -14.96 -7.10
C HIS A 104 -30.24 -14.25 -6.51
N PRO A 105 -30.82 -13.27 -7.24
CA PRO A 105 -32.04 -12.60 -6.82
C PRO A 105 -33.23 -13.54 -7.03
N GLY A 106 -33.51 -14.39 -6.04
CA GLY A 106 -34.63 -15.34 -6.10
C GLY A 106 -35.02 -16.01 -4.77
N GLN A 107 -34.29 -15.77 -3.67
CA GLN A 107 -34.68 -16.31 -2.37
C GLN A 107 -35.12 -15.20 -1.42
N SER A 108 -36.40 -15.27 -1.06
CA SER A 108 -37.11 -14.39 -0.15
C SER A 108 -36.53 -14.39 1.27
N GLN A 109 -36.61 -13.21 1.87
CA GLN A 109 -36.12 -12.76 3.17
C GLN A 109 -36.10 -13.78 4.32
N GLY A 110 -34.94 -13.84 4.98
CA GLY A 110 -34.80 -14.14 6.40
C GLY A 110 -33.64 -13.31 6.96
N HIS A 111 -33.82 -12.66 8.11
CA HIS A 111 -32.82 -11.85 8.80
C HIS A 111 -31.63 -12.70 9.32
N HIS A 112 -30.78 -13.18 8.41
CA HIS A 112 -29.43 -13.64 8.74
C HIS A 112 -28.45 -12.99 7.77
N ARG A 113 -27.75 -11.95 8.25
CA ARG A 113 -26.55 -11.41 7.61
C ARG A 113 -25.53 -12.55 7.53
N THR A 114 -25.38 -13.17 6.37
CA THR A 114 -24.36 -14.19 6.13
C THR A 114 -23.00 -13.50 5.99
N SER A 115 -22.26 -13.40 7.11
CA SER A 115 -20.83 -13.07 7.10
C SER A 115 -20.09 -14.06 6.20
N PRO A 116 -18.95 -13.69 5.56
CA PRO A 116 -18.10 -14.68 4.91
C PRO A 116 -17.81 -15.80 5.90
N SER A 117 -18.19 -17.02 5.57
CA SER A 117 -18.21 -18.15 6.51
C SER A 117 -16.81 -18.70 6.85
N ASN A 118 -15.74 -17.90 6.70
CA ASN A 118 -14.37 -18.34 6.99
C ASN A 118 -13.28 -17.24 6.98
N TRP A 119 -13.34 -16.23 7.85
CA TRP A 119 -12.30 -15.18 7.92
C TRP A 119 -10.88 -15.74 8.12
N ILE A 120 -10.73 -16.84 8.86
CA ILE A 120 -9.43 -17.50 9.06
C ILE A 120 -8.82 -18.02 7.75
N ASN A 121 -9.63 -18.55 6.82
CA ASN A 121 -9.13 -19.00 5.52
C ASN A 121 -8.77 -17.84 4.61
N ILE A 122 -9.57 -16.78 4.59
CA ILE A 122 -9.24 -15.55 3.85
C ILE A 122 -7.92 -14.98 4.37
N TYR A 123 -7.75 -14.90 5.68
CA TYR A 123 -6.51 -14.43 6.29
C TYR A 123 -5.30 -15.28 5.88
N ARG A 124 -5.45 -16.60 5.84
CA ARG A 124 -4.39 -17.52 5.38
C ARG A 124 -4.04 -17.31 3.92
N GLN A 125 -5.04 -17.17 3.04
CA GLN A 125 -4.83 -16.92 1.61
C GLN A 125 -4.09 -15.60 1.40
N VAL A 126 -4.56 -14.52 2.03
CA VAL A 126 -3.89 -13.22 2.01
C VAL A 126 -2.46 -13.39 2.51
N SER A 127 -2.24 -13.92 3.70
CA SER A 127 -0.90 -14.02 4.31
C SER A 127 0.08 -14.88 3.51
N ARG A 128 -0.40 -15.85 2.72
CA ARG A 128 0.41 -16.75 1.88
C ARG A 128 0.44 -16.38 0.40
N LEU A 129 0.06 -15.15 0.04
CA LEU A 129 0.10 -14.67 -1.35
C LEU A 129 1.46 -15.00 -2.00
N ASP A 130 1.42 -15.93 -2.94
CA ASP A 130 2.56 -16.47 -3.69
C ASP A 130 2.42 -16.25 -5.20
N SER A 131 1.23 -15.83 -5.63
CA SER A 131 0.88 -15.67 -7.02
C SER A 131 -0.19 -14.59 -7.20
N VAL A 132 -0.20 -13.99 -8.38
CA VAL A 132 -1.24 -13.08 -8.86
C VAL A 132 -1.82 -13.61 -10.17
N THR A 133 -3.07 -13.28 -10.46
CA THR A 133 -3.71 -13.60 -11.75
C THR A 133 -3.90 -12.32 -12.54
N CYS A 134 -3.41 -12.29 -13.77
CA CYS A 134 -3.55 -11.13 -14.64
C CYS A 134 -4.64 -11.37 -15.69
N TYR A 135 -5.43 -10.35 -15.99
CA TYR A 135 -6.46 -10.33 -17.02
C TYR A 135 -6.25 -9.12 -17.92
N ASN A 136 -6.28 -9.31 -19.24
CA ASN A 136 -6.30 -8.18 -20.16
C ASN A 136 -7.71 -7.58 -20.16
N LEU A 137 -7.83 -6.28 -19.89
CA LEU A 137 -9.11 -5.57 -19.94
C LEU A 137 -9.27 -4.74 -21.23
N SER A 138 -8.25 -4.74 -22.08
CA SER A 138 -8.24 -4.07 -23.39
C SER A 138 -8.82 -4.97 -24.48
N ASP A 139 -8.64 -6.27 -24.35
CA ASP A 139 -8.92 -7.28 -25.39
C ASP A 139 -9.54 -8.54 -24.75
N LEU A 140 -10.84 -8.49 -24.49
CA LEU A 140 -11.64 -9.67 -24.19
C LEU A 140 -12.41 -10.01 -25.46
N GLY A 141 -11.86 -10.95 -26.23
CA GLY A 141 -12.31 -11.32 -27.57
C GLY A 141 -13.72 -11.89 -27.64
N GLU A 142 -14.34 -11.69 -28.81
CA GLU A 142 -15.13 -12.63 -29.65
C GLU A 142 -16.13 -13.64 -29.02
N GLU A 143 -16.44 -13.63 -27.72
CA GLU A 143 -17.46 -14.54 -27.14
C GLU A 143 -18.90 -13.99 -27.18
N GLU A 144 -19.11 -12.80 -27.76
CA GLU A 144 -20.44 -12.26 -28.08
C GLU A 144 -20.48 -11.77 -29.55
N GLU A 145 -19.98 -12.57 -30.51
CA GLU A 145 -20.30 -12.36 -31.94
C GLU A 145 -21.53 -13.17 -32.34
N GLU A 146 -22.71 -12.68 -31.96
CA GLU A 146 -23.94 -12.86 -32.72
C GLU A 146 -24.75 -11.57 -32.63
N GLU A 147 -24.24 -10.50 -33.24
CA GLU A 147 -25.04 -9.42 -33.87
C GLU A 147 -24.06 -8.44 -34.53
N GLU A 148 -23.74 -8.72 -35.80
CA GLU A 148 -23.09 -7.77 -36.71
C GLU A 148 -24.02 -6.57 -36.95
N GLU A 149 -23.81 -5.49 -36.20
CA GLU A 149 -23.99 -4.14 -36.72
C GLU A 149 -22.67 -3.38 -36.50
N GLU A 150 -22.30 -2.49 -37.42
CA GLU A 150 -21.14 -1.60 -37.36
C GLU A 150 -21.13 -0.75 -36.06
N ALA A 151 -20.78 -1.36 -34.93
CA ALA A 151 -20.59 -0.67 -33.68
C ALA A 151 -19.29 0.15 -33.80
N ALA A 152 -19.43 1.47 -33.94
CA ALA A 152 -18.29 2.38 -33.93
C ALA A 152 -17.36 2.03 -32.77
N ALA A 153 -16.08 1.76 -33.07
CA ALA A 153 -15.10 1.35 -32.07
C ALA A 153 -15.12 2.32 -30.87
N LEU A 154 -15.45 1.80 -29.69
CA LEU A 154 -15.56 2.60 -28.48
C LEU A 154 -14.27 3.39 -28.23
N PRO A 155 -14.35 4.67 -27.86
CA PRO A 155 -13.18 5.51 -27.68
C PRO A 155 -12.33 4.98 -26.52
N VAL A 156 -11.04 4.79 -26.75
CA VAL A 156 -10.07 4.37 -25.73
C VAL A 156 -8.97 5.41 -25.57
N PRO A 157 -8.36 5.53 -24.37
CA PRO A 157 -7.25 6.45 -24.18
C PRO A 157 -6.04 6.07 -25.03
N ALA A 158 -5.43 7.06 -25.67
CA ALA A 158 -4.23 6.84 -26.47
C ALA A 158 -3.06 6.25 -25.64
N PRO A 159 -2.17 5.44 -26.27
CA PRO A 159 -0.94 4.96 -25.66
C PRO A 159 -0.09 6.07 -25.04
N ARG A 160 0.37 5.88 -23.80
CA ARG A 160 1.02 6.95 -23.02
C ARG A 160 1.85 6.44 -21.85
N ALA A 161 2.82 7.25 -21.41
CA ALA A 161 3.64 6.96 -20.23
C ALA A 161 3.77 8.18 -19.32
N SER A 162 4.15 7.96 -18.06
CA SER A 162 4.26 9.01 -17.03
C SER A 162 2.97 9.82 -16.86
N HIS A 163 1.82 9.19 -17.08
CA HIS A 163 0.48 9.70 -16.80
C HIS A 163 0.11 9.41 -15.33
N SER A 164 -1.03 9.94 -14.89
CA SER A 164 -1.67 9.51 -13.64
C SER A 164 -2.86 8.62 -13.90
N LEU A 165 -2.99 7.54 -13.12
CA LEU A 165 -4.15 6.64 -13.05
C LEU A 165 -4.51 6.53 -11.57
N ASN A 166 -5.75 6.84 -11.24
CA ASN A 166 -6.26 6.83 -9.86
C ASN A 166 -7.58 6.08 -9.79
N PHE A 167 -7.84 5.41 -8.68
CA PHE A 167 -9.15 4.84 -8.37
C PHE A 167 -9.81 5.75 -7.33
N VAL A 168 -10.91 6.40 -7.70
CA VAL A 168 -11.64 7.35 -6.84
C VAL A 168 -13.13 7.29 -7.18
N SER A 169 -13.98 7.30 -6.16
CA SER A 169 -15.45 7.22 -6.31
C SER A 169 -15.88 6.11 -7.29
N ASP A 170 -15.35 4.89 -7.09
CA ASP A 170 -15.59 3.71 -7.94
C ASP A 170 -15.24 3.86 -9.44
N CYS A 171 -14.43 4.87 -9.78
CA CYS A 171 -13.98 5.13 -11.14
C CYS A 171 -12.46 5.05 -11.26
N LEU A 172 -11.98 4.57 -12.40
CA LEU A 172 -10.64 4.87 -12.87
C LEU A 172 -10.63 6.26 -13.50
N VAL A 173 -9.70 7.10 -13.06
CA VAL A 173 -9.45 8.41 -13.64
C VAL A 173 -8.02 8.47 -14.16
N LEU A 174 -7.89 8.66 -15.46
CA LEU A 174 -6.64 8.79 -16.20
C LEU A 174 -6.46 10.24 -16.65
N PHE A 175 -5.28 10.82 -16.42
CA PHE A 175 -4.97 12.17 -16.88
C PHE A 175 -3.53 12.28 -17.40
N GLY A 176 -3.40 12.97 -18.54
CA GLY A 176 -2.15 13.40 -19.13
C GLY A 176 -1.22 12.27 -19.55
N GLY A 177 0.09 12.52 -19.47
CA GLY A 177 1.15 11.62 -19.91
C GLY A 177 1.79 12.03 -21.24
N GLY A 178 3.00 11.54 -21.49
CA GLY A 178 3.67 11.68 -22.78
C GLY A 178 3.17 10.62 -23.75
N CYS A 179 3.06 10.98 -25.03
CA CYS A 179 2.68 10.06 -26.10
C CYS A 179 3.63 10.17 -27.31
N GLU A 180 3.35 9.38 -28.33
CA GLU A 180 4.09 9.39 -29.58
C GLU A 180 4.07 10.79 -30.24
N GLY A 181 5.17 11.17 -30.88
CA GLY A 181 5.36 12.52 -31.42
C GLY A 181 5.81 13.57 -30.40
N GLY A 182 6.07 13.18 -29.14
CA GLY A 182 6.66 14.05 -28.11
C GLY A 182 5.67 15.04 -27.48
N ARG A 183 4.37 14.85 -27.75
CA ARG A 183 3.30 15.63 -27.11
C ARG A 183 3.02 15.12 -25.70
N HIS A 184 2.56 16.03 -24.85
CA HIS A 184 2.01 15.72 -23.54
C HIS A 184 0.51 15.97 -23.55
N LEU A 185 -0.23 14.96 -23.12
CA LEU A 185 -1.68 14.94 -23.19
C LEU A 185 -2.27 15.78 -22.05
N ASP A 186 -3.42 16.39 -22.32
CA ASP A 186 -4.27 17.19 -21.42
C ASP A 186 -5.67 16.59 -21.25
N ASP A 187 -5.88 15.38 -21.81
CA ASP A 187 -7.15 14.70 -21.75
C ASP A 187 -7.37 14.02 -20.39
N THR A 188 -8.62 14.05 -19.93
CA THR A 188 -9.08 13.25 -18.81
C THR A 188 -9.99 12.15 -19.33
N TRP A 189 -9.73 10.92 -18.89
CA TRP A 189 -10.58 9.77 -19.15
C TRP A 189 -11.09 9.18 -17.85
N VAL A 190 -12.35 8.78 -17.85
CA VAL A 190 -13.01 8.16 -16.71
C VAL A 190 -13.65 6.84 -17.13
N ALA A 191 -13.53 5.81 -16.31
CA ALA A 191 -14.24 4.55 -16.49
C ALA A 191 -14.80 4.08 -15.14
N TYR A 192 -16.11 3.86 -15.08
CA TYR A 192 -16.75 3.28 -13.90
C TYR A 192 -16.42 1.80 -13.81
N ILE A 193 -15.98 1.34 -12.63
CA ILE A 193 -15.51 -0.04 -12.45
C ILE A 193 -16.66 -1.03 -12.23
N GLY A 194 -17.87 -0.57 -11.91
CA GLY A 194 -19.05 -1.42 -11.81
C GLY A 194 -18.90 -2.61 -10.85
N ARG A 195 -19.88 -3.52 -10.90
CA ARG A 195 -19.86 -4.74 -10.10
C ARG A 195 -19.10 -5.88 -10.76
N GLU A 196 -18.94 -5.81 -12.09
CA GLU A 196 -18.31 -6.82 -12.94
C GLU A 196 -16.97 -6.31 -13.49
N PHE A 197 -16.06 -6.01 -12.58
CA PHE A 197 -14.73 -5.44 -12.82
C PHE A 197 -13.81 -6.26 -13.77
N ARG A 198 -14.21 -7.48 -14.15
CA ARG A 198 -13.50 -8.35 -15.11
C ARG A 198 -13.95 -8.16 -16.56
N ARG A 199 -14.95 -7.32 -16.83
CA ARG A 199 -15.39 -6.99 -18.19
C ARG A 199 -14.57 -5.85 -18.79
N LYS A 200 -14.68 -5.68 -20.11
CA LYS A 200 -14.11 -4.55 -20.83
C LYS A 200 -14.60 -3.26 -20.21
N LEU A 201 -13.66 -2.37 -19.86
CA LEU A 201 -14.00 -1.10 -19.24
C LEU A 201 -14.38 -0.07 -20.31
N LEU A 202 -15.52 0.59 -20.08
CA LEU A 202 -16.01 1.65 -20.95
C LEU A 202 -15.37 2.96 -20.56
N TRP A 203 -14.40 3.39 -21.37
CA TRP A 203 -13.73 4.68 -21.19
C TRP A 203 -14.58 5.81 -21.77
N GLN A 204 -14.78 6.85 -20.98
CA GLN A 204 -15.39 8.11 -21.38
C GLN A 204 -14.35 9.21 -21.30
N ARG A 205 -14.10 9.90 -22.42
CA ARG A 205 -13.34 11.15 -22.39
C ARG A 205 -14.23 12.25 -21.83
N VAL A 206 -13.77 12.93 -20.79
CA VAL A 206 -14.51 14.03 -20.16
C VAL A 206 -13.86 15.36 -20.50
N ASN A 207 -14.67 16.38 -20.78
CA ASN A 207 -14.17 17.72 -21.01
C ASN A 207 -13.86 18.39 -19.66
N SER A 208 -12.60 18.33 -19.26
CA SER A 208 -12.16 18.85 -17.97
C SER A 208 -11.49 20.24 -18.06
N GLY A 209 -11.18 20.71 -19.28
CA GLY A 209 -10.65 22.06 -19.63
C GLY A 209 -9.22 22.38 -19.16
N PHE A 210 -8.91 22.04 -17.92
CA PHE A 210 -7.62 22.18 -17.25
C PHE A 210 -7.35 20.87 -16.49
N PRO A 211 -6.13 20.60 -15.98
CA PRO A 211 -4.86 21.29 -16.20
C PRO A 211 -4.36 21.18 -17.64
N SER A 212 -3.33 21.97 -17.98
CA SER A 212 -2.62 21.85 -19.25
C SER A 212 -1.87 20.53 -19.42
N GLY A 213 -1.57 20.19 -20.68
CA GLY A 213 -0.93 18.92 -21.04
C GLY A 213 0.45 18.75 -20.42
N ARG A 214 0.65 17.59 -19.79
CA ARG A 214 1.86 17.32 -18.98
C ARG A 214 2.12 15.84 -18.75
N PHE A 215 3.38 15.52 -18.43
CA PHE A 215 3.80 14.20 -17.94
C PHE A 215 4.67 14.31 -16.69
N GLY A 216 4.81 13.20 -15.97
CA GLY A 216 5.63 13.13 -14.76
C GLY A 216 5.09 14.00 -13.61
N HIS A 217 3.83 14.44 -13.70
CA HIS A 217 3.10 14.96 -12.56
C HIS A 217 2.77 13.80 -11.60
N THR A 218 2.39 14.15 -10.39
CA THR A 218 1.75 13.19 -9.49
C THR A 218 0.30 13.58 -9.30
N CYS A 219 -0.55 12.57 -9.14
CA CYS A 219 -1.93 12.72 -8.73
C CYS A 219 -2.21 11.70 -7.64
N VAL A 220 -2.90 12.11 -6.57
CA VAL A 220 -3.25 11.28 -5.44
C VAL A 220 -4.73 11.43 -5.11
N ALA A 221 -5.38 10.34 -4.71
CA ALA A 221 -6.74 10.39 -4.18
C ALA A 221 -6.72 10.82 -2.71
N VAL A 222 -7.59 11.78 -2.36
CA VAL A 222 -7.80 12.29 -1.00
C VAL A 222 -9.31 12.31 -0.77
N GLY A 223 -9.83 11.28 -0.09
CA GLY A 223 -11.28 11.03 -0.05
C GLY A 223 -11.83 10.81 -1.46
N ASP A 224 -12.88 11.55 -1.81
CA ASP A 224 -13.51 11.52 -3.15
C ASP A 224 -12.90 12.52 -4.16
N PHE A 225 -11.76 13.11 -3.81
CA PHE A 225 -11.10 14.12 -4.62
C PHE A 225 -9.74 13.66 -5.11
N LEU A 226 -9.29 14.25 -6.22
CA LEU A 226 -7.96 14.08 -6.77
C LEU A 226 -7.14 15.34 -6.54
N ILE A 227 -5.89 15.17 -6.10
CA ILE A 227 -4.95 16.28 -5.97
C ILE A 227 -3.81 16.04 -6.95
N LEU A 228 -3.63 16.96 -7.89
CA LEU A 228 -2.57 16.91 -8.90
C LEU A 228 -1.51 17.97 -8.61
N PHE A 229 -0.23 17.62 -8.73
CA PHE A 229 0.88 18.54 -8.55
C PHE A 229 1.96 18.37 -9.62
N GLY A 230 2.42 19.53 -10.13
CA GLY A 230 3.60 19.64 -10.98
C GLY A 230 3.48 18.94 -12.33
N GLY A 231 4.61 18.41 -12.82
CA GLY A 231 4.74 17.82 -14.16
C GLY A 231 5.53 18.71 -15.12
N ILE A 232 5.72 18.23 -16.34
CA ILE A 232 6.45 18.91 -17.41
C ILE A 232 5.54 18.99 -18.63
N ASN A 233 5.43 20.17 -19.24
CA ASN A 233 4.60 20.40 -20.43
C ASN A 233 5.41 20.28 -21.75
N ASP A 234 4.74 20.50 -22.88
CA ASP A 234 5.32 20.44 -24.25
C ASP A 234 6.54 21.34 -24.47
N HIS A 235 6.63 22.45 -23.73
CA HIS A 235 7.75 23.38 -23.82
C HIS A 235 8.93 22.97 -22.94
N GLY A 236 8.82 21.83 -22.24
CA GLY A 236 9.78 21.41 -21.22
C GLY A 236 9.68 22.22 -19.93
N ASN A 237 8.66 23.08 -19.77
CA ASN A 237 8.49 23.89 -18.57
C ASN A 237 7.95 23.01 -17.45
N ARG A 238 8.71 22.93 -16.35
CA ARG A 238 8.27 22.28 -15.11
C ARG A 238 7.18 23.13 -14.48
N GLN A 239 6.18 22.49 -13.90
CA GLN A 239 5.09 23.14 -13.21
C GLN A 239 5.20 22.93 -11.69
N ASN A 240 4.61 23.83 -10.90
CA ASN A 240 4.39 23.72 -9.46
C ASN A 240 2.96 24.12 -9.06
N ASP A 241 2.05 24.15 -10.03
CA ASP A 241 0.63 24.34 -9.79
C ASP A 241 0.03 23.12 -9.08
N THR A 242 -0.99 23.37 -8.25
CA THR A 242 -1.73 22.33 -7.53
C THR A 242 -3.20 22.40 -7.93
N TRP A 243 -3.78 21.27 -8.31
CA TRP A 243 -5.18 21.19 -8.78
C TRP A 243 -5.99 20.21 -7.94
N VAL A 244 -7.26 20.54 -7.73
CA VAL A 244 -8.26 19.64 -7.13
C VAL A 244 -9.22 19.20 -8.23
N GLY A 245 -9.38 17.88 -8.37
CA GLY A 245 -10.37 17.26 -9.25
C GLY A 245 -11.48 16.61 -8.43
N GLN A 246 -12.72 16.75 -8.87
CA GLN A 246 -13.87 16.08 -8.26
C GLN A 246 -14.61 15.27 -9.32
N VAL A 247 -14.91 14.00 -9.02
CA VAL A 247 -15.77 13.15 -9.84
C VAL A 247 -17.23 13.43 -9.48
N GLY A 248 -18.05 13.70 -10.49
CA GLY A 248 -19.49 13.90 -10.35
C GLY A 248 -20.27 12.89 -11.18
N PHE A 249 -21.39 12.40 -10.63
CA PHE A 249 -22.32 11.53 -11.34
C PHE A 249 -23.58 12.32 -11.70
N HIS A 250 -23.95 12.31 -12.97
CA HIS A 250 -25.17 12.94 -13.45
C HIS A 250 -26.01 11.92 -14.21
N GLU A 251 -27.31 11.84 -13.89
CA GLU A 251 -28.23 10.84 -14.47
C GLU A 251 -28.25 10.86 -16.00
N THR A 252 -28.13 12.04 -16.61
CA THR A 252 -28.22 12.21 -18.08
C THR A 252 -26.89 12.46 -18.78
N LEU A 253 -25.86 12.92 -18.07
CA LEU A 253 -24.57 13.31 -18.68
C LEU A 253 -23.45 12.30 -18.39
N GLY A 254 -23.75 11.26 -17.62
CA GLY A 254 -22.78 10.27 -17.20
C GLY A 254 -21.82 10.82 -16.15
N ILE A 255 -20.57 10.37 -16.22
CA ILE A 255 -19.53 10.74 -15.27
C ILE A 255 -18.86 12.03 -15.76
N SER A 256 -18.72 12.99 -14.86
CA SER A 256 -18.00 14.24 -15.13
C SER A 256 -16.82 14.38 -14.18
N LEU A 257 -15.81 15.14 -14.61
CA LEU A 257 -14.70 15.53 -13.76
C LEU A 257 -14.36 16.98 -14.01
N VAL A 258 -14.33 17.77 -12.93
CA VAL A 258 -13.99 19.19 -12.98
C VAL A 258 -12.72 19.42 -12.19
N TRP A 259 -11.73 20.05 -12.83
CA TRP A 259 -10.52 20.52 -12.17
C TRP A 259 -10.66 21.98 -11.75
N ARG A 260 -10.17 22.29 -10.56
CA ARG A 260 -10.05 23.66 -10.05
C ARG A 260 -8.62 23.87 -9.52
N LEU A 261 -8.06 25.03 -9.81
CA LEU A 261 -6.77 25.42 -9.23
C LEU A 261 -6.94 25.55 -7.71
N LEU A 262 -6.09 24.86 -6.94
CA LEU A 262 -6.07 24.98 -5.50
C LEU A 262 -5.34 26.28 -5.14
N GLU A 263 -5.95 27.09 -4.29
CA GLU A 263 -5.25 28.23 -3.71
C GLU A 263 -4.21 27.71 -2.72
N VAL A 264 -2.95 28.07 -2.93
CA VAL A 264 -1.85 27.71 -2.04
C VAL A 264 -1.12 28.94 -1.55
N GLY A 265 -0.52 28.86 -0.36
CA GLY A 265 0.30 29.93 0.19
C GLY A 265 1.52 30.27 -0.68
N SER A 266 2.27 31.32 -0.29
CA SER A 266 3.45 31.78 -1.03
C SER A 266 4.66 30.84 -0.96
N ILE A 267 4.69 29.97 0.05
CA ILE A 267 5.71 28.93 0.22
C ILE A 267 5.21 27.70 -0.52
N VAL A 268 5.91 27.32 -1.59
CA VAL A 268 5.55 26.17 -2.44
C VAL A 268 6.80 25.40 -2.86
N PRO A 269 6.67 24.09 -3.19
CA PRO A 269 7.80 23.35 -3.71
C PRO A 269 8.26 23.91 -5.05
N PRO A 270 9.57 23.85 -5.35
CA PRO A 270 10.09 24.12 -6.68
C PRO A 270 9.35 23.34 -7.78
N ALA A 271 9.20 23.97 -8.95
CA ALA A 271 8.62 23.34 -10.13
C ALA A 271 9.38 22.08 -10.53
N ARG A 272 8.65 20.97 -10.72
CA ARG A 272 9.25 19.64 -10.87
C ARG A 272 8.39 18.66 -11.65
N GLY A 273 9.02 17.68 -12.27
CA GLY A 273 8.38 16.46 -12.79
C GLY A 273 9.10 15.19 -12.32
N ALA A 274 8.54 14.02 -12.63
CA ALA A 274 9.08 12.70 -12.27
C ALA A 274 9.39 12.53 -10.76
N HIS A 275 8.68 13.27 -9.91
CA HIS A 275 8.66 13.10 -8.45
C HIS A 275 7.67 12.00 -8.08
N ALA A 276 7.67 11.59 -6.81
CA ALA A 276 6.67 10.66 -6.29
C ALA A 276 5.84 11.35 -5.21
N ALA A 277 4.58 10.92 -5.09
CA ALA A 277 3.67 11.43 -4.09
C ALA A 277 2.68 10.36 -3.61
N CYS A 278 2.20 10.53 -2.38
CA CYS A 278 1.11 9.75 -1.81
C CYS A 278 0.25 10.59 -0.87
N CYS A 279 -0.98 10.13 -0.63
CA CYS A 279 -1.85 10.69 0.41
C CYS A 279 -1.55 10.03 1.77
N ILE A 280 -1.43 10.83 2.82
CA ILE A 280 -1.41 10.38 4.22
C ILE A 280 -2.54 11.05 5.00
N ASP A 281 -2.99 10.39 6.06
CA ASP A 281 -4.00 10.90 7.00
C ASP A 281 -5.29 11.43 6.33
N ASN A 282 -5.61 10.91 5.12
CA ASN A 282 -6.72 11.31 4.26
C ASN A 282 -6.88 12.81 3.99
N ARG A 283 -5.84 13.62 4.23
CA ARG A 283 -5.89 15.09 4.09
C ARG A 283 -4.58 15.73 3.69
N LYS A 284 -3.49 14.97 3.61
CA LYS A 284 -2.17 15.51 3.29
C LYS A 284 -1.57 14.80 2.09
N MET A 285 -0.96 15.56 1.19
CA MET A 285 -0.16 15.02 0.10
C MET A 285 1.32 15.17 0.45
N VAL A 286 2.06 14.07 0.44
CA VAL A 286 3.52 14.08 0.58
C VAL A 286 4.13 14.00 -0.81
N VAL A 287 5.13 14.84 -1.09
CA VAL A 287 5.94 14.83 -2.32
C VAL A 287 7.40 14.62 -1.94
N HIS A 288 8.13 13.78 -2.68
CA HIS A 288 9.58 13.68 -2.55
C HIS A 288 10.27 13.67 -3.91
N GLY A 289 11.40 14.38 -3.96
CA GLY A 289 12.34 14.39 -5.07
C GLY A 289 11.78 14.88 -6.40
N GLY A 290 12.20 14.25 -7.50
CA GLY A 290 11.86 14.60 -8.87
C GLY A 290 12.99 15.31 -9.62
N ILE A 291 12.63 15.93 -10.74
CA ILE A 291 13.51 16.67 -11.64
C ILE A 291 13.00 18.11 -11.68
N GLY A 292 13.81 19.03 -11.16
CA GLY A 292 13.54 20.47 -11.16
C GLY A 292 14.03 21.18 -12.42
N LEU A 293 14.34 22.46 -12.25
CA LEU A 293 14.93 23.31 -13.29
C LEU A 293 16.28 22.78 -13.75
N TYR A 294 16.62 23.01 -15.03
CA TYR A 294 17.87 22.58 -15.66
C TYR A 294 18.17 21.07 -15.57
N GLY A 295 17.15 20.24 -15.27
CA GLY A 295 17.33 18.79 -15.14
C GLY A 295 17.92 18.33 -13.80
N LEU A 296 18.05 19.22 -12.81
CA LEU A 296 18.56 18.88 -11.48
C LEU A 296 17.61 17.91 -10.77
N ARG A 297 18.16 16.81 -10.26
CA ARG A 297 17.39 15.90 -9.39
C ARG A 297 17.29 16.51 -8.00
N LEU A 298 16.09 16.45 -7.44
CA LEU A 298 15.75 16.97 -6.13
C LEU A 298 15.68 15.81 -5.12
N GLY A 299 15.94 16.11 -3.85
CA GLY A 299 15.86 15.18 -2.71
C GLY A 299 15.14 15.76 -1.50
N ASP A 300 14.40 16.85 -1.72
CA ASP A 300 13.56 17.51 -0.74
C ASP A 300 12.23 16.75 -0.56
N THR A 301 11.65 16.89 0.63
CA THR A 301 10.32 16.35 0.97
C THR A 301 9.39 17.51 1.31
N TRP A 302 8.20 17.50 0.72
CA TRP A 302 7.18 18.52 0.93
C TRP A 302 5.86 17.89 1.36
N VAL A 303 5.11 18.58 2.20
CA VAL A 303 3.76 18.18 2.60
C VAL A 303 2.80 19.32 2.30
N LEU A 304 1.75 19.01 1.55
CA LEU A 304 0.58 19.84 1.38
C LEU A 304 -0.46 19.42 2.41
N GLU A 305 -0.84 20.34 3.30
CA GLU A 305 -1.98 20.16 4.18
C GLU A 305 -3.20 20.85 3.55
N LEU A 306 -4.28 20.09 3.34
CA LEU A 306 -5.49 20.58 2.69
C LEU A 306 -6.51 21.09 3.72
N SER A 307 -7.19 22.19 3.39
CA SER A 307 -8.33 22.67 4.17
C SER A 307 -9.50 21.68 4.14
N GLU A 308 -10.39 21.73 5.12
CA GLU A 308 -11.51 20.77 5.20
C GLU A 308 -12.42 20.77 3.98
N ASN A 309 -12.65 21.95 3.40
CA ASN A 309 -13.45 22.18 2.20
C ASN A 309 -12.63 22.12 0.90
N LEU A 310 -11.34 21.78 0.98
CA LEU A 310 -10.40 21.68 -0.15
C LEU A 310 -10.30 22.97 -0.99
N CYS A 311 -10.68 24.13 -0.47
CA CYS A 311 -10.58 25.38 -1.22
C CYS A 311 -9.16 25.95 -1.22
N PHE A 312 -8.38 25.72 -0.15
CA PHE A 312 -6.98 26.12 -0.05
C PHE A 312 -6.11 24.99 0.55
N GLY A 313 -4.79 25.12 0.41
CA GLY A 313 -3.82 24.24 1.07
C GLY A 313 -2.51 24.93 1.36
N MET A 314 -1.77 24.40 2.33
CA MET A 314 -0.49 24.97 2.78
C MET A 314 0.63 23.95 2.59
N TRP A 315 1.61 24.32 1.76
CA TRP A 315 2.82 23.54 1.59
C TRP A 315 3.84 23.86 2.68
N HIS A 316 4.49 22.83 3.19
CA HIS A 316 5.62 22.94 4.11
C HIS A 316 6.70 21.95 3.71
N GLU A 317 7.95 22.41 3.72
CA GLU A 317 9.10 21.54 3.53
C GLU A 317 9.41 20.79 4.82
N ILE A 318 9.63 19.48 4.72
CA ILE A 318 10.17 18.67 5.80
C ILE A 318 11.67 18.51 5.59
N MET A 319 12.45 19.02 6.54
CA MET A 319 13.89 18.77 6.61
C MET A 319 14.17 17.70 7.65
N THR A 320 14.79 16.58 7.24
CA THR A 320 15.24 15.53 8.16
C THR A 320 16.69 15.14 7.88
N ASN A 321 17.36 14.59 8.88
CA ASN A 321 18.66 13.94 8.72
C ASN A 321 18.67 12.63 9.53
N PRO A 322 18.85 11.46 8.90
CA PRO A 322 19.08 11.24 7.46
C PRO A 322 17.85 11.56 6.60
N SER A 323 18.05 11.59 5.27
CA SER A 323 17.00 11.76 4.25
C SER A 323 17.38 10.96 3.00
N PRO A 324 16.43 10.44 2.20
CA PRO A 324 16.74 9.78 0.95
C PRO A 324 17.50 10.72 0.00
N PRO A 325 18.54 10.25 -0.70
CA PRO A 325 19.25 11.06 -1.69
C PRO A 325 18.33 11.46 -2.86
N ALA A 326 18.72 12.55 -3.53
CA ALA A 326 17.99 13.11 -4.66
C ALA A 326 17.80 12.10 -5.81
N ARG A 327 16.56 12.01 -6.31
CA ARG A 327 16.15 10.94 -7.22
C ARG A 327 14.89 11.27 -8.01
N SER A 328 14.65 10.56 -9.11
CA SER A 328 13.42 10.65 -9.92
C SER A 328 12.90 9.27 -10.36
N GLY A 329 11.60 9.19 -10.68
CA GLY A 329 10.96 7.94 -11.13
C GLY A 329 10.94 6.81 -10.08
N HIS A 330 11.05 7.16 -8.81
CA HIS A 330 10.84 6.28 -7.66
C HIS A 330 9.36 6.18 -7.32
N SER A 331 8.98 5.25 -6.44
CA SER A 331 7.63 5.19 -5.87
C SER A 331 7.60 5.80 -4.47
N LEU A 332 6.45 6.35 -4.10
CA LEU A 332 6.13 6.77 -2.74
C LEU A 332 4.72 6.25 -2.42
N THR A 333 4.59 5.45 -1.37
CA THR A 333 3.34 4.75 -1.05
C THR A 333 3.05 4.83 0.43
N CYS A 334 1.87 5.36 0.79
CA CYS A 334 1.39 5.35 2.16
C CYS A 334 1.11 3.90 2.57
N ILE A 335 1.70 3.48 3.69
CA ILE A 335 1.52 2.15 4.26
C ILE A 335 0.70 2.20 5.54
N GLY A 336 0.04 3.31 5.89
CA GLY A 336 -0.91 3.38 6.99
C GLY A 336 -0.77 4.66 7.80
N GLY A 337 -1.89 5.35 8.03
CA GLY A 337 -1.96 6.59 8.81
C GLY A 337 -0.97 7.64 8.29
N THR A 338 0.17 7.73 8.97
CA THR A 338 1.25 8.72 8.77
C THR A 338 2.55 8.12 8.24
N GLN A 339 2.58 6.82 7.94
CA GLN A 339 3.79 6.11 7.49
C GLN A 339 3.80 5.91 5.98
N THR A 340 4.96 6.18 5.37
CA THR A 340 5.14 6.15 3.92
C THR A 340 6.44 5.43 3.56
N ILE A 341 6.39 4.59 2.53
CA ILE A 341 7.57 3.91 1.97
C ILE A 341 7.97 4.56 0.66
N LEU A 342 9.26 4.81 0.51
CA LEU A 342 9.92 5.15 -0.74
C LEU A 342 10.74 3.96 -1.22
N PHE A 343 10.71 3.68 -2.52
CA PHE A 343 11.50 2.61 -3.13
C PHE A 343 12.08 3.00 -4.49
N GLY A 344 13.36 2.67 -4.68
CA GLY A 344 14.07 2.71 -5.96
C GLY A 344 14.19 4.11 -6.58
N GLY A 345 14.08 4.15 -7.92
CA GLY A 345 14.25 5.35 -8.73
C GLY A 345 15.65 5.52 -9.31
N ARG A 346 15.90 6.68 -9.93
CA ARG A 346 17.18 7.04 -10.53
C ARG A 346 17.83 8.18 -9.77
N GLY A 347 19.01 7.95 -9.20
CA GLY A 347 19.74 8.90 -8.37
C GLY A 347 20.53 9.95 -9.16
N LEU A 348 21.34 10.74 -8.43
CA LEU A 348 22.12 11.86 -8.99
C LEU A 348 23.14 11.41 -10.03
N GLY A 349 23.82 10.28 -9.79
CA GLY A 349 24.78 9.68 -10.71
C GLY A 349 24.14 8.86 -11.82
N TYR A 350 22.82 8.99 -12.01
CA TYR A 350 22.02 8.19 -12.96
C TYR A 350 21.96 6.69 -12.66
N GLU A 351 22.45 6.27 -11.50
CA GLU A 351 22.31 4.93 -10.97
C GLU A 351 20.84 4.61 -10.73
N VAL A 352 20.43 3.38 -11.06
CA VAL A 352 19.12 2.87 -10.68
C VAL A 352 19.22 2.26 -9.30
N LEU A 353 18.34 2.70 -8.41
CA LEU A 353 18.35 2.41 -6.98
C LEU A 353 17.40 1.26 -6.64
N ASN A 354 17.66 0.61 -5.50
CA ASN A 354 16.81 -0.39 -4.87
C ASN A 354 16.67 -0.17 -3.36
N ASP A 355 17.11 0.96 -2.84
CA ASP A 355 16.99 1.26 -1.42
C ASP A 355 15.53 1.52 -1.03
N VAL A 356 15.23 1.20 0.23
CA VAL A 356 13.91 1.41 0.85
C VAL A 356 14.05 2.41 1.97
N TRP A 357 13.16 3.38 2.01
CA TRP A 357 13.11 4.37 3.07
C TRP A 357 11.70 4.45 3.66
N LEU A 358 11.63 4.61 4.97
CA LEU A 358 10.39 4.86 5.72
C LEU A 358 10.38 6.31 6.19
N LEU A 359 9.33 7.03 5.83
CA LEU A 359 8.96 8.30 6.43
C LEU A 359 7.85 8.07 7.44
N ASP A 360 8.04 8.54 8.66
CA ASP A 360 6.98 8.59 9.67
C ASP A 360 6.77 10.04 10.09
N ILE A 361 5.53 10.53 9.95
CA ILE A 361 5.11 11.90 10.30
C ILE A 361 4.25 11.91 11.58
N SER A 362 4.21 10.80 12.33
CA SER A 362 3.42 10.73 13.57
C SER A 362 3.99 11.62 14.70
N GLY A 363 3.09 12.16 15.53
CA GLY A 363 3.43 12.72 16.84
C GLY A 363 4.38 13.93 16.83
N GLY A 364 4.50 14.65 15.71
CA GLY A 364 5.35 15.83 15.59
C GLY A 364 6.84 15.55 15.41
N ASN A 365 7.26 14.27 15.33
CA ASN A 365 8.66 13.90 15.10
C ASN A 365 8.84 13.26 13.73
N THR A 366 8.84 14.11 12.71
CA THR A 366 9.00 13.66 11.33
C THR A 366 10.41 13.17 11.06
N LYS A 367 10.56 11.92 10.61
CA LYS A 367 11.88 11.35 10.30
C LYS A 367 11.84 10.39 9.13
N TRP A 368 12.90 10.44 8.32
CA TRP A 368 13.25 9.40 7.37
C TRP A 368 14.18 8.38 8.03
N VAL A 369 13.94 7.10 7.77
CA VAL A 369 14.79 5.99 8.20
C VAL A 369 15.02 5.08 7.00
N GLN A 370 16.28 4.82 6.66
CA GLN A 370 16.60 3.82 5.65
C GLN A 370 16.36 2.42 6.24
N LEU A 371 15.58 1.61 5.53
CA LEU A 371 15.31 0.24 5.90
C LEU A 371 16.26 -0.69 5.14
N LEU A 372 16.90 -1.59 5.88
CA LEU A 372 17.58 -2.73 5.27
C LEU A 372 16.58 -3.87 5.17
N TYR A 373 16.72 -4.68 4.12
CA TYR A 373 15.80 -5.78 3.88
C TYR A 373 16.55 -7.01 3.40
N GLU A 374 15.97 -8.17 3.69
CA GLU A 374 16.41 -9.43 3.13
C GLU A 374 15.55 -9.76 1.93
N ILE A 375 16.21 -10.22 0.88
CA ILE A 375 15.53 -10.72 -0.31
C ILE A 375 15.53 -12.23 -0.20
N ARG A 376 14.34 -12.83 -0.18
CA ARG A 376 14.19 -14.28 -0.21
C ARG A 376 13.95 -14.73 -1.63
N ASP A 377 14.48 -15.90 -1.97
CA ASP A 377 14.17 -16.58 -3.22
C ASP A 377 14.53 -15.74 -4.48
N ILE A 378 15.74 -15.15 -4.57
CA ILE A 378 16.21 -14.50 -5.81
C ILE A 378 16.67 -15.59 -6.80
N PRO A 379 16.01 -15.77 -7.95
CA PRO A 379 16.56 -16.59 -9.02
C PRO A 379 17.80 -15.92 -9.61
N GLU A 380 18.79 -16.71 -10.05
CA GLU A 380 19.96 -16.17 -10.74
C GLU A 380 19.56 -15.24 -11.90
N GLY A 381 20.25 -14.11 -12.02
CA GLY A 381 20.01 -13.12 -13.08
C GLY A 381 18.89 -12.11 -12.83
N VAL A 382 18.17 -12.16 -11.70
CA VAL A 382 17.09 -11.20 -11.39
C VAL A 382 17.64 -9.94 -10.69
N SER A 383 17.37 -8.76 -11.27
CA SER A 383 17.77 -7.45 -10.74
C SER A 383 16.60 -6.74 -10.06
N LEU A 384 16.77 -6.36 -8.78
CA LEU A 384 15.81 -5.54 -8.05
C LEU A 384 15.83 -4.04 -8.39
N PRO A 385 17.01 -3.40 -8.58
CA PRO A 385 17.06 -1.99 -8.95
C PRO A 385 16.12 -1.64 -10.08
N ARG A 386 15.25 -0.65 -9.84
CA ARG A 386 14.23 -0.25 -10.80
C ARG A 386 13.82 1.21 -10.70
N VAL A 387 13.52 1.79 -11.86
CA VAL A 387 12.93 3.13 -12.03
C VAL A 387 11.71 3.03 -12.95
N GLY A 388 10.71 3.90 -12.74
CA GLY A 388 9.46 3.86 -13.51
C GLY A 388 8.60 2.62 -13.20
N HIS A 389 8.78 2.02 -12.03
CA HIS A 389 7.93 0.93 -11.54
C HIS A 389 6.70 1.49 -10.81
N SER A 390 5.69 0.65 -10.59
CA SER A 390 4.60 0.95 -9.66
C SER A 390 4.82 0.25 -8.32
N ALA A 391 4.45 0.91 -7.22
CA ALA A 391 4.34 0.29 -5.90
C ALA A 391 2.98 0.64 -5.28
N THR A 392 2.10 -0.35 -5.16
CA THR A 392 0.70 -0.15 -4.78
C THR A 392 0.41 -0.85 -3.45
N LEU A 393 -0.25 -0.17 -2.52
CA LEU A 393 -0.73 -0.79 -1.29
C LEU A 393 -1.87 -1.76 -1.63
N ILE A 394 -1.70 -3.01 -1.21
CA ILE A 394 -2.64 -4.10 -1.47
C ILE A 394 -3.18 -4.71 -0.17
N LEU A 395 -4.23 -5.53 -0.33
CA LEU A 395 -4.88 -6.27 0.75
C LEU A 395 -3.85 -7.05 1.59
N GLY A 396 -4.01 -6.96 2.91
CA GLY A 396 -3.07 -7.53 3.88
C GLY A 396 -2.01 -6.55 4.37
N GLY A 397 -2.02 -5.29 3.92
CA GLY A 397 -1.04 -4.28 4.31
C GLY A 397 0.33 -4.56 3.70
N ARG A 398 0.37 -4.84 2.41
CA ARG A 398 1.62 -5.13 1.68
C ARG A 398 1.76 -4.21 0.48
N LEU A 399 2.99 -4.02 0.01
CA LEU A 399 3.24 -3.27 -1.21
C LEU A 399 3.48 -4.25 -2.35
N LEU A 400 2.69 -4.14 -3.42
CA LEU A 400 2.90 -4.84 -4.68
C LEU A 400 3.74 -3.95 -5.59
N ILE A 401 4.93 -4.42 -5.95
CA ILE A 401 5.85 -3.77 -6.89
C ILE A 401 5.73 -4.48 -8.23
N TYR A 402 5.59 -3.70 -9.31
CA TYR A 402 5.50 -4.24 -10.66
C TYR A 402 6.25 -3.38 -11.69
N GLY A 403 6.96 -4.05 -12.59
CA GLY A 403 7.64 -3.47 -13.74
C GLY A 403 8.80 -2.54 -13.39
N GLY A 404 9.00 -1.54 -14.25
CA GLY A 404 10.16 -0.64 -14.24
C GLY A 404 11.29 -1.13 -15.13
N GLU A 405 12.39 -0.38 -15.15
CA GLU A 405 13.61 -0.70 -15.90
C GLU A 405 14.85 -0.62 -15.00
N ASP A 406 15.89 -1.39 -15.32
CA ASP A 406 17.19 -1.31 -14.63
C ASP A 406 18.18 -0.34 -15.29
N SER A 407 19.42 -0.32 -14.80
CA SER A 407 20.50 0.54 -15.31
C SER A 407 20.86 0.29 -16.78
N LEU A 408 20.56 -0.91 -17.30
CA LEU A 408 20.76 -1.28 -18.71
C LEU A 408 19.52 -1.03 -19.56
N ARG A 409 18.47 -0.43 -18.98
CA ARG A 409 17.15 -0.21 -19.58
C ARG A 409 16.42 -1.51 -19.94
N HIS A 410 16.77 -2.62 -19.29
CA HIS A 410 15.95 -3.82 -19.42
C HIS A 410 14.67 -3.63 -18.62
N ARG A 411 13.56 -3.53 -19.34
CA ARG A 411 12.23 -3.45 -18.73
C ARG A 411 11.84 -4.76 -18.08
N LYS A 412 10.99 -4.66 -17.07
CA LYS A 412 10.59 -5.77 -16.21
C LYS A 412 9.08 -5.97 -16.30
N ASP A 413 8.65 -7.20 -16.07
CA ASP A 413 7.27 -7.67 -15.95
C ASP A 413 7.07 -8.46 -14.64
N ASP A 414 8.04 -8.41 -13.74
CA ASP A 414 8.05 -9.18 -12.50
C ASP A 414 7.19 -8.54 -11.40
N PHE A 415 6.53 -9.38 -10.61
CA PHE A 415 5.76 -8.98 -9.44
C PHE A 415 6.55 -9.30 -8.17
N TRP A 416 6.66 -8.31 -7.29
CA TRP A 416 7.25 -8.45 -5.96
C TRP A 416 6.30 -7.96 -4.90
N VAL A 417 6.34 -8.58 -3.73
CA VAL A 417 5.63 -8.11 -2.56
C VAL A 417 6.61 -7.78 -1.43
N LEU A 418 6.42 -6.60 -0.84
CA LEU A 418 7.07 -6.19 0.39
C LEU A 418 6.05 -6.22 1.53
N ASP A 419 6.33 -7.03 2.56
CA ASP A 419 5.49 -7.09 3.76
C ASP A 419 5.72 -5.87 4.67
N THR A 420 4.68 -5.09 4.98
CA THR A 420 4.85 -3.88 5.81
C THR A 420 4.50 -4.09 7.28
N LYS A 421 4.03 -5.28 7.68
CA LYS A 421 3.58 -5.55 9.07
C LYS A 421 4.69 -5.37 10.10
N GLY A 422 5.90 -5.84 9.77
CA GLY A 422 7.09 -5.67 10.62
C GLY A 422 7.57 -4.21 10.71
N ILE A 423 7.21 -3.38 9.73
CA ILE A 423 7.57 -1.96 9.68
C ILE A 423 6.64 -1.14 10.57
N ARG A 424 5.33 -1.42 10.52
CA ARG A 424 4.29 -0.68 11.27
C ARG A 424 4.42 -0.81 12.80
N SER A 425 4.78 -2.00 13.29
CA SER A 425 4.82 -2.30 14.73
C SER A 425 6.00 -1.67 15.47
N GLN A 426 7.04 -1.24 14.76
CA GLN A 426 8.27 -0.71 15.34
C GLN A 426 8.28 0.83 15.46
N GLY A 427 7.28 1.51 14.89
CA GLY A 427 7.08 2.96 15.05
C GLY A 427 6.69 3.41 16.46
N MET A 428 6.37 2.48 17.38
CA MET A 428 5.90 2.79 18.74
C MET A 428 6.93 2.59 19.86
N GLN A 429 8.17 2.15 19.59
CA GLN A 429 9.22 2.09 20.62
C GLN A 429 10.19 3.27 20.48
N GLY A 430 9.87 4.35 21.20
CA GLY A 430 10.83 5.38 21.53
C GLY A 430 12.02 4.81 22.31
N ASN A 431 13.22 5.20 21.90
CA ASN A 431 14.45 5.25 22.69
C ASN A 431 14.87 3.98 23.45
N LYS A 432 15.52 3.07 22.74
CA LYS A 432 16.74 2.35 23.18
C LYS A 432 17.48 1.80 21.96
N VAL A 433 18.02 2.71 21.14
CA VAL A 433 18.95 2.34 20.06
C VAL A 433 20.33 2.24 20.69
N ASN A 434 20.74 1.03 21.04
CA ASN A 434 22.15 0.75 21.32
C ASN A 434 22.96 1.00 20.03
N SER A 435 24.13 1.61 20.17
CA SER A 435 24.99 2.12 19.09
C SER A 435 25.62 1.06 18.17
N ASN A 436 25.06 -0.15 18.06
CA ASN A 436 25.60 -1.26 17.29
C ASN A 436 24.64 -1.87 16.23
N THR A 437 23.46 -1.32 15.98
CA THR A 437 22.58 -1.82 14.90
C THR A 437 22.68 -0.95 13.64
N LYS A 438 23.56 -1.36 12.72
CA LYS A 438 23.53 -1.01 11.30
C LYS A 438 22.16 -1.38 10.72
N GLY A 439 21.28 -0.40 10.51
CA GLY A 439 19.99 -0.51 9.80
C GLY A 439 18.93 -1.40 10.45
N LEU A 440 17.68 -0.96 10.43
CA LEU A 440 16.54 -1.81 10.78
C LEU A 440 16.42 -2.90 9.69
N LEU A 441 16.56 -4.17 10.05
CA LEU A 441 16.17 -5.30 9.19
C LEU A 441 14.64 -5.40 9.17
N ALA A 442 14.02 -4.83 8.15
CA ALA A 442 12.59 -4.91 7.93
C ALA A 442 12.28 -5.91 6.83
N SER A 443 11.35 -6.84 7.11
CA SER A 443 10.48 -7.55 6.14
C SER A 443 11.12 -8.33 4.99
N SER A 444 10.54 -9.48 4.66
CA SER A 444 10.96 -10.28 3.52
C SER A 444 10.35 -9.75 2.22
N TRP A 445 11.19 -9.39 1.25
CA TRP A 445 10.77 -9.29 -0.15
C TRP A 445 10.53 -10.69 -0.70
N ARG A 446 9.45 -10.86 -1.46
CA ARG A 446 9.14 -12.12 -2.15
C ARG A 446 8.69 -11.84 -3.58
N ARG A 447 9.23 -12.61 -4.53
CA ARG A 447 8.73 -12.62 -5.90
C ARG A 447 7.43 -13.42 -5.98
N LEU A 448 6.43 -12.91 -6.68
CA LEU A 448 5.17 -13.60 -6.92
C LEU A 448 5.19 -14.25 -8.30
N ASN A 449 4.56 -15.42 -8.41
CA ASN A 449 4.27 -16.04 -9.70
C ASN A 449 3.11 -15.28 -10.37
N SER A 450 3.11 -15.19 -11.70
CA SER A 450 1.96 -14.67 -12.47
C SER A 450 1.26 -15.81 -13.21
N LYS A 451 -0.08 -15.75 -13.22
CA LYS A 451 -0.97 -16.67 -13.94
C LYS A 451 -1.88 -15.88 -14.87
N GLY A 452 -2.46 -16.54 -15.86
CA GLY A 452 -3.38 -15.92 -16.82
C GLY A 452 -2.64 -15.13 -17.89
N TYR A 453 -3.13 -13.93 -18.19
CA TYR A 453 -2.55 -13.03 -19.17
C TYR A 453 -1.10 -12.67 -18.80
N LYS A 454 -0.24 -12.46 -19.80
CA LYS A 454 1.17 -12.07 -19.61
C LYS A 454 1.39 -10.66 -20.17
N PRO A 455 1.33 -9.61 -19.34
CA PRO A 455 1.60 -8.25 -19.79
C PRO A 455 3.04 -8.11 -20.27
N SER A 456 3.27 -7.21 -21.23
CA SER A 456 4.62 -6.88 -21.69
C SER A 456 5.47 -6.24 -20.60
N CYS A 457 6.79 -6.44 -20.67
CA CYS A 457 7.76 -5.70 -19.86
C CYS A 457 7.58 -4.19 -20.06
N ARG A 458 7.37 -3.46 -18.96
CA ARG A 458 7.00 -2.04 -19.02
C ARG A 458 7.63 -1.19 -17.94
N SER A 459 7.74 0.10 -18.25
CA SER A 459 8.27 1.15 -17.36
C SER A 459 7.48 2.43 -17.53
N PHE A 460 7.41 3.27 -16.51
CA PHE A 460 6.64 4.53 -16.49
C PHE A 460 5.15 4.33 -16.79
N HIS A 461 4.62 3.13 -16.52
CA HIS A 461 3.20 2.86 -16.40
C HIS A 461 2.68 3.42 -15.07
N ARG A 462 1.35 3.41 -14.90
CA ARG A 462 0.74 3.70 -13.60
C ARG A 462 -0.16 2.56 -13.16
N ALA A 463 -0.21 2.35 -11.85
CA ALA A 463 -1.10 1.38 -11.24
C ALA A 463 -1.87 2.01 -10.07
N CYS A 464 -3.11 1.57 -9.87
CA CYS A 464 -3.92 1.90 -8.70
C CYS A 464 -4.67 0.65 -8.23
N ALA A 465 -4.98 0.62 -6.93
CA ALA A 465 -5.78 -0.44 -6.32
C ALA A 465 -7.24 0.02 -6.17
N ASP A 466 -8.17 -0.93 -6.18
CA ASP A 466 -9.52 -0.72 -5.67
C ASP A 466 -9.51 -0.42 -4.16
N HIS A 467 -10.68 -0.09 -3.58
CA HIS A 467 -10.81 0.19 -2.15
C HIS A 467 -10.31 -0.93 -1.23
N LEU A 468 -10.28 -2.18 -1.72
CA LEU A 468 -9.80 -3.35 -1.00
C LEU A 468 -8.30 -3.58 -1.13
N GLY A 469 -7.69 -3.05 -2.19
CA GLY A 469 -6.39 -3.52 -2.65
C GLY A 469 -6.40 -4.97 -3.09
N ARG A 470 -7.55 -5.52 -3.50
CA ARG A 470 -7.69 -6.88 -4.07
C ARG A 470 -7.41 -6.88 -5.56
N TYR A 471 -7.79 -5.79 -6.23
CA TYR A 471 -7.68 -5.59 -7.66
C TYR A 471 -6.75 -4.42 -7.92
N VAL A 472 -5.70 -4.65 -8.71
CA VAL A 472 -4.74 -3.62 -9.11
C VAL A 472 -4.85 -3.42 -10.62
N TYR A 473 -5.27 -2.23 -11.03
CA TYR A 473 -5.36 -1.82 -12.42
C TYR A 473 -4.02 -1.23 -12.86
N VAL A 474 -3.52 -1.64 -14.02
CA VAL A 474 -2.27 -1.16 -14.59
C VAL A 474 -2.51 -0.67 -16.01
N PHE A 475 -2.10 0.57 -16.30
CA PHE A 475 -2.30 1.19 -17.60
C PHE A 475 -1.00 1.71 -18.21
N GLY A 476 -0.87 1.49 -19.52
CA GLY A 476 0.13 2.11 -20.39
C GLY A 476 1.58 1.91 -19.98
N GLY A 477 2.39 2.95 -20.15
CA GLY A 477 3.84 2.92 -19.97
C GLY A 477 4.61 2.78 -21.29
N MET A 478 5.92 2.76 -21.19
CA MET A 478 6.80 2.44 -22.31
C MET A 478 7.07 0.94 -22.32
N VAL A 479 7.03 0.34 -23.51
CA VAL A 479 7.36 -1.07 -23.76
C VAL A 479 8.39 -1.18 -24.89
N ASP A 480 9.01 -2.34 -25.01
CA ASP A 480 9.85 -2.66 -26.17
C ASP A 480 8.96 -2.88 -27.40
N GLY A 481 9.29 -2.22 -28.51
CA GLY A 481 8.59 -2.36 -29.80
C GLY A 481 9.22 -3.43 -30.70
N LEU A 482 8.51 -3.80 -31.76
CA LEU A 482 9.00 -4.74 -32.78
C LEU A 482 10.18 -4.13 -33.56
N LEU A 483 11.24 -4.92 -33.74
CA LEU A 483 12.40 -4.58 -34.58
C LEU A 483 11.97 -4.56 -36.05
N HIS A 484 11.68 -3.38 -36.60
CA HIS A 484 11.71 -3.23 -38.06
C HIS A 484 13.18 -3.14 -38.49
N PRO A 485 13.64 -3.85 -39.55
CA PRO A 485 15.05 -3.85 -39.98
C PRO A 485 15.65 -2.47 -40.30
N ALA A 486 14.82 -1.44 -40.41
CA ALA A 486 15.21 -0.05 -40.69
C ALA A 486 15.08 0.89 -39.47
N ALA A 487 14.67 0.39 -38.30
CA ALA A 487 14.45 1.21 -37.10
C ALA A 487 15.38 0.76 -35.96
N SER A 488 16.11 1.72 -35.38
CA SER A 488 16.82 1.52 -34.11
C SER A 488 15.80 1.15 -33.03
N SER A 489 15.98 0.01 -32.34
CA SER A 489 15.25 -0.44 -31.14
C SER A 489 14.08 0.47 -30.73
N GLY A 490 12.89 0.26 -31.31
CA GLY A 490 11.78 1.21 -31.19
C GLY A 490 11.16 1.15 -29.80
N LEU A 491 11.48 2.11 -28.93
CA LEU A 491 10.71 2.34 -27.71
C LEU A 491 9.30 2.79 -28.14
N ARG A 492 8.24 2.14 -27.67
CA ARG A 492 6.87 2.54 -27.96
C ARG A 492 6.10 2.85 -26.69
N PHE A 493 5.13 3.74 -26.79
CA PHE A 493 4.11 3.93 -25.76
C PHE A 493 3.06 2.83 -25.91
N ASP A 494 2.58 2.32 -24.79
CA ASP A 494 1.55 1.30 -24.74
C ASP A 494 0.23 1.88 -24.21
N GLY A 495 -0.89 1.35 -24.72
CA GLY A 495 -2.25 1.74 -24.35
C GLY A 495 -3.01 0.63 -23.63
N GLU A 496 -2.32 -0.45 -23.26
CA GLU A 496 -2.92 -1.58 -22.57
C GLU A 496 -3.38 -1.22 -21.15
N LEU A 497 -4.61 -1.62 -20.84
CA LEU A 497 -5.15 -1.80 -19.49
C LEU A 497 -5.21 -3.28 -19.15
N PHE A 498 -4.61 -3.68 -18.03
CA PHE A 498 -4.79 -5.01 -17.47
C PHE A 498 -5.05 -4.94 -15.96
N LEU A 499 -5.69 -5.99 -15.47
CA LEU A 499 -6.06 -6.17 -14.08
C LEU A 499 -5.20 -7.25 -13.44
N VAL A 500 -4.70 -6.99 -12.24
CA VAL A 500 -3.99 -7.93 -11.39
C VAL A 500 -4.86 -8.26 -10.18
N GLU A 501 -5.26 -9.53 -10.06
CA GLU A 501 -6.05 -10.06 -8.95
C GLU A 501 -5.19 -10.86 -7.97
N LEU A 502 -5.35 -10.57 -6.67
CA LEU A 502 -4.55 -11.19 -5.61
C LEU A 502 -5.19 -12.44 -4.99
N LEU A 503 -6.52 -12.51 -4.94
CA LEU A 503 -7.26 -13.61 -4.33
C LEU A 503 -8.16 -14.25 -5.38
N HIS A 504 -7.86 -15.49 -5.72
CA HIS A 504 -8.79 -16.29 -6.51
C HIS A 504 -9.94 -16.71 -5.58
N SER A 505 -11.17 -16.36 -5.94
CA SER A 505 -12.34 -17.02 -5.39
C SER A 505 -12.33 -18.47 -5.88
N GLN A 506 -11.71 -19.38 -5.13
CA GLN A 506 -12.16 -20.76 -5.16
C GLN A 506 -13.53 -20.76 -4.50
N LEU A 507 -14.56 -20.54 -5.31
CA LEU A 507 -15.95 -20.82 -4.95
C LEU A 507 -16.15 -22.33 -4.91
#